data_AF-A0A6I2JXE6-F1
#
_entry.id   AF-A0A6I2JXE6-F1
#
_cell.length_a   1.000
_cell.length_b   1.000
_cell.length_c   1.000
_cell.angle_alpha   90.00
_cell.angle_beta   90.00
_cell.angle_gamma   90.00
#
_symmetry.space_group_name_H-M   'P 1'
#
loop_
_entity.id
_entity.type
_entity.pdbx_description
1 polymer ?
#
loop_
_entity_poly.entity_id
_entity_poly.type
_entity_poly.pdbx_seq_one_letter_code
_entity_poly.pdbx_strand_id
1 'polypeptide(L)'
;MNTMMKLRWLALPVLLMTLHAPAALAMGDDDSDKKTPDCPKGQVYDSKSKSCVPEKTSMLSDSDKTNYAYHLAKKGEYQAAINLLDTLHNQNTKEAWNYRGYATRKLGKTDEGMAYYQKSIALDPKYAKVREYLGEAWMIKGRPDLAKEQLTIIKSLCGVDCEEYRDLNAAIQGHPEA
;
A
#
# COMPACT_ATOMS: atom_id res chain seq x y z
N MET A 1 -18.79 -59.56 63.40
CA MET A 1 -17.46 -58.95 63.17
C MET A 1 -17.29 -58.67 61.68
N ASN A 2 -17.37 -57.39 61.34
CA ASN A 2 -17.05 -56.65 60.11
C ASN A 2 -16.94 -57.37 58.76
N THR A 3 -17.99 -57.24 57.95
CA THR A 3 -17.93 -57.31 56.48
C THR A 3 -17.51 -55.95 55.91
N MET A 4 -16.31 -55.89 55.32
CA MET A 4 -15.80 -54.72 54.61
C MET A 4 -16.49 -54.56 53.26
N MET A 5 -17.20 -53.44 53.08
CA MET A 5 -17.84 -53.06 51.81
C MET A 5 -16.84 -52.24 50.97
N LYS A 6 -16.41 -52.80 49.85
CA LYS A 6 -15.51 -52.20 48.86
C LYS A 6 -16.19 -51.01 48.16
N LEU A 7 -15.63 -49.81 48.30
CA LEU A 7 -16.07 -48.61 47.58
C LEU A 7 -15.42 -48.60 46.18
N ARG A 8 -16.20 -48.86 45.13
CA ARG A 8 -15.77 -48.80 43.73
C ARG A 8 -15.63 -47.33 43.29
N TRP A 9 -14.43 -46.96 42.88
CA TRP A 9 -14.13 -45.71 42.20
C TRP A 9 -14.83 -45.65 40.83
N LEU A 10 -15.61 -44.59 40.60
CA LEU A 10 -16.09 -44.18 39.29
C LEU A 10 -15.32 -42.93 38.90
N ALA A 11 -14.31 -43.08 38.03
CA ALA A 11 -13.64 -41.97 37.39
C ALA A 11 -14.45 -41.54 36.16
N LEU A 12 -15.01 -40.33 36.18
CA LEU A 12 -15.61 -39.67 35.02
C LEU A 12 -14.50 -38.99 34.21
N PRO A 13 -14.39 -39.23 32.89
CA PRO A 13 -13.44 -38.48 32.06
C PRO A 13 -14.01 -37.09 31.78
N VAL A 14 -13.31 -36.05 32.26
CA VAL A 14 -13.58 -34.66 31.89
C VAL A 14 -13.08 -34.44 30.47
N LEU A 15 -14.01 -34.35 29.52
CA LEU A 15 -13.74 -34.01 28.13
C LEU A 15 -13.43 -32.51 28.04
N LEU A 16 -12.15 -32.16 28.04
CA LEU A 16 -11.67 -30.78 27.89
C LEU A 16 -11.77 -30.37 26.41
N MET A 17 -12.89 -29.76 26.02
CA MET A 17 -13.02 -29.10 24.72
C MET A 17 -12.15 -27.83 24.71
N THR A 18 -11.00 -27.89 24.03
CA THR A 18 -10.15 -26.73 23.79
C THR A 18 -10.71 -25.94 22.60
N LEU A 19 -11.38 -24.84 22.91
CA LEU A 19 -11.74 -23.80 21.93
C LEU A 19 -10.45 -23.21 21.35
N HIS A 20 -10.06 -23.66 20.16
CA HIS A 20 -9.05 -22.99 19.36
C HIS A 20 -9.73 -21.83 18.63
N ALA A 21 -9.60 -20.62 19.18
CA ALA A 21 -9.88 -19.42 18.41
C ALA A 21 -8.75 -19.26 17.37
N PRO A 22 -9.04 -19.23 16.06
CA PRO A 22 -8.03 -18.82 15.10
C PRO A 22 -7.70 -17.36 15.39
N ALA A 23 -6.41 -17.07 15.56
CA ALA A 23 -5.92 -15.70 15.55
C ALA A 23 -6.24 -15.10 14.19
N ALA A 24 -7.29 -14.28 14.13
CA ALA A 24 -7.50 -13.37 13.02
C ALA A 24 -6.36 -12.35 13.08
N LEU A 25 -5.33 -12.56 12.24
CA LEU A 25 -4.39 -11.51 11.92
C LEU A 25 -5.18 -10.45 11.16
N ALA A 26 -5.57 -9.39 11.87
CA ALA A 26 -6.01 -8.15 11.26
C ALA A 26 -4.82 -7.59 10.46
N MET A 27 -4.79 -7.93 9.17
CA MET A 27 -3.89 -7.34 8.19
C MET A 27 -4.40 -5.95 7.83
N GLY A 28 -3.53 -4.96 8.02
CA GLY A 28 -3.63 -3.65 7.35
C GLY A 28 -4.66 -2.72 7.96
N ASP A 29 -4.34 -2.15 9.12
CA ASP A 29 -4.92 -0.87 9.53
C ASP A 29 -4.27 0.21 8.63
N ASP A 30 -4.72 0.29 7.37
CA ASP A 30 -4.35 1.36 6.46
C ASP A 30 -5.12 2.61 6.94
N ASP A 31 -4.45 3.44 7.76
CA ASP A 31 -4.87 4.76 8.26
C ASP A 31 -5.01 5.75 7.09
N SER A 32 -5.84 5.38 6.12
CA SER A 32 -6.14 6.06 4.86
C SER A 32 -7.08 7.26 5.03
N ASP A 33 -7.60 7.47 6.25
CA ASP A 33 -8.53 8.56 6.55
C ASP A 33 -7.86 9.84 7.12
N LYS A 34 -6.57 9.82 7.46
CA LYS A 34 -5.84 11.05 7.77
C LYS A 34 -5.21 11.61 6.51
N LYS A 35 -5.97 12.46 5.81
CA LYS A 35 -5.44 13.28 4.71
C LYS A 35 -4.16 13.98 5.17
N THR A 36 -3.05 13.72 4.48
CA THR A 36 -1.80 14.43 4.70
C THR A 36 -2.06 15.92 4.45
N PRO A 37 -1.72 16.83 5.38
CA PRO A 37 -2.04 18.24 5.22
C PRO A 37 -1.12 18.93 4.21
N ASP A 38 -1.61 19.97 3.56
CA ASP A 38 -0.77 20.86 2.76
C ASP A 38 0.20 21.63 3.66
N CYS A 39 1.46 21.74 3.23
CA CYS A 39 2.50 22.49 3.91
C CYS A 39 2.93 23.69 3.07
N PRO A 40 3.44 24.77 3.70
CA PRO A 40 4.05 25.86 2.98
C PRO A 40 5.17 25.38 2.05
N LYS A 41 5.41 26.12 0.96
CA LYS A 41 6.45 25.79 -0.02
C LYS A 41 7.81 25.55 0.65
N GLY A 42 8.46 24.44 0.30
CA GLY A 42 9.75 24.01 0.89
C GLY A 42 9.63 23.33 2.25
N GLN A 43 8.41 23.04 2.70
CA GLN A 43 8.14 22.24 3.90
C GLN A 43 7.48 20.91 3.55
N VAL A 44 7.65 19.95 4.45
CA VAL A 44 7.14 18.59 4.37
C VAL A 44 6.46 18.28 5.70
N TYR A 45 5.36 17.53 5.67
CA TYR A 45 4.69 17.09 6.88
C TYR A 45 5.51 16.00 7.58
N ASP A 46 5.91 16.24 8.83
CA ASP A 46 6.52 15.25 9.70
C ASP A 46 5.44 14.59 10.55
N SER A 47 5.20 13.30 10.33
CA SER A 47 4.18 12.54 11.07
C SER A 47 4.51 12.41 12.56
N LYS A 48 5.78 12.49 12.95
CA LYS A 48 6.22 12.36 14.35
C LYS A 48 5.90 13.62 15.15
N SER A 49 6.27 14.79 14.63
CA SER A 49 5.92 16.07 15.27
C SER A 49 4.51 16.56 14.95
N LYS A 50 3.85 15.93 13.98
CA LYS A 50 2.53 16.33 13.44
C LYS A 50 2.52 17.78 12.96
N SER A 51 3.61 18.19 12.31
CA SER A 51 3.80 19.58 11.89
C SER A 51 4.55 19.65 10.55
N CYS A 52 4.38 20.76 9.84
CA CYS A 52 5.16 21.05 8.66
C CYS A 52 6.55 21.55 9.08
N VAL A 53 7.58 20.90 8.57
CA VAL A 53 8.99 21.22 8.84
C VAL A 53 9.73 21.47 7.53
N PRO A 54 10.81 22.27 7.51
CA PRO A 54 11.63 22.43 6.30
C PRO A 54 12.08 21.09 5.73
N GLU A 55 12.03 20.92 4.40
CA GLU A 55 12.36 19.65 3.72
C GLU A 55 13.77 19.10 4.05
N LYS A 56 14.70 20.00 4.42
CA LYS A 56 16.10 19.70 4.74
C LYS A 56 16.34 19.39 6.22
N THR A 57 15.27 19.26 7.01
CA THR A 57 15.36 18.92 8.43
C THR A 57 16.00 17.54 8.58
N SER A 58 17.08 17.45 9.36
CA SER A 58 17.87 16.21 9.53
C SER A 58 17.10 15.06 10.18
N MET A 59 16.03 15.37 10.93
CA MET A 59 15.19 14.36 11.58
C MET A 59 14.03 13.87 10.70
N LEU A 60 13.81 14.49 9.53
CA LEU A 60 12.70 14.13 8.66
C LEU A 60 12.97 12.78 8.01
N SER A 61 12.07 11.82 8.21
CA SER A 61 12.27 10.46 7.73
C SER A 61 12.06 10.32 6.23
N ASP A 62 12.72 9.35 5.61
CA ASP A 62 12.47 9.00 4.20
C ASP A 62 11.01 8.57 3.97
N SER A 63 10.37 7.97 4.98
CA SER A 63 8.96 7.60 4.94
C SER A 63 8.06 8.84 4.84
N ASP A 64 8.28 9.84 5.70
CA ASP A 64 7.52 11.09 5.67
C ASP A 64 7.71 11.82 4.34
N LYS A 65 8.95 11.91 3.85
CA LYS A 65 9.25 12.50 2.54
C LYS A 65 8.56 11.74 1.40
N THR A 66 8.56 10.40 1.44
CA THR A 66 7.94 9.56 0.42
C THR A 66 6.42 9.72 0.41
N ASN A 67 5.79 9.72 1.60
CA ASN A 67 4.35 9.94 1.75
C ASN A 67 3.94 11.34 1.30
N TYR A 68 4.73 12.35 1.68
CA TYR A 68 4.47 13.72 1.27
C TYR A 68 4.70 13.94 -0.23
N ALA A 69 5.67 13.25 -0.84
CA ALA A 69 5.84 13.27 -2.28
C ALA A 69 4.61 12.69 -3.01
N TYR A 70 4.01 11.62 -2.49
CA TYR A 70 2.74 11.12 -3.02
C TYR A 70 1.60 12.13 -2.86
N HIS A 71 1.51 12.80 -1.72
CA HIS A 71 0.56 13.90 -1.50
C HIS A 71 0.72 15.02 -2.54
N LEU A 72 1.94 15.51 -2.75
CA LEU A 72 2.27 16.49 -3.80
C LEU A 72 1.86 15.99 -5.19
N ALA A 73 2.13 14.71 -5.50
CA ALA A 73 1.76 14.14 -6.78
C ALA A 73 0.24 14.06 -6.97
N LYS A 74 -0.53 13.68 -5.95
CA LYS A 74 -2.00 13.70 -6.00
C LYS A 74 -2.56 15.11 -6.15
N LYS A 75 -1.78 16.14 -5.80
CA LYS A 75 -2.11 17.56 -6.04
C LYS A 75 -1.76 18.07 -7.44
N GLY A 76 -1.10 17.26 -8.26
CA GLY A 76 -0.61 17.66 -9.58
C GLY A 76 0.79 18.27 -9.56
N GLU A 77 1.44 18.35 -8.39
CA GLU A 77 2.80 18.88 -8.25
C GLU A 77 3.85 17.81 -8.54
N TYR A 78 3.76 17.19 -9.72
CA TYR A 78 4.54 15.99 -10.07
C TYR A 78 6.06 16.22 -10.02
N GLN A 79 6.54 17.38 -10.50
CA GLN A 79 7.97 17.67 -10.45
C GLN A 79 8.46 17.91 -9.02
N ALA A 80 7.64 18.53 -8.15
CA ALA A 80 7.98 18.71 -6.75
C ALA A 80 8.04 17.37 -6.01
N ALA A 81 7.11 16.46 -6.31
CA ALA A 81 7.15 15.09 -5.80
C ALA A 81 8.44 14.37 -6.19
N ILE A 82 8.85 14.41 -7.47
CA ILE A 82 10.10 13.79 -7.94
C ILE A 82 11.32 14.41 -7.23
N ASN A 83 11.39 15.74 -7.17
CA ASN A 83 12.48 16.43 -6.50
C ASN A 83 12.59 16.03 -5.03
N LEU A 84 11.47 15.88 -4.31
CA LEU A 84 11.47 15.44 -2.93
C LEU A 84 11.96 13.98 -2.80
N LEU A 85 11.52 13.09 -3.69
CA LEU A 85 11.98 11.70 -3.75
C LEU A 85 13.49 11.58 -4.06
N ASP A 86 14.08 12.56 -4.75
CA ASP A 86 15.53 12.62 -5.00
C ASP A 86 16.34 12.95 -3.74
N THR A 87 15.69 13.47 -2.69
CA THR A 87 16.35 13.79 -1.41
C THR A 87 16.36 12.65 -0.39
N LEU A 88 15.78 11.48 -0.73
CA LEU A 88 15.75 10.33 0.16
C LEU A 88 17.17 9.78 0.37
N HIS A 89 17.44 9.33 1.58
CA HIS A 89 18.68 8.60 1.88
C HIS A 89 18.65 7.20 1.25
N ASN A 90 17.53 6.48 1.40
CA ASN A 90 17.26 5.23 0.71
C ASN A 90 16.22 5.45 -0.40
N GLN A 91 16.71 5.57 -1.63
CA GLN A 91 15.87 5.75 -2.81
C GLN A 91 15.31 4.42 -3.36
N ASN A 92 15.78 3.27 -2.87
CA ASN A 92 15.45 1.96 -3.40
C ASN A 92 14.37 1.26 -2.54
N THR A 93 13.20 1.89 -2.45
CA THR A 93 12.01 1.32 -1.82
C THR A 93 10.89 1.14 -2.84
N LYS A 94 9.95 0.22 -2.57
CA LYS A 94 8.81 -0.02 -3.47
C LYS A 94 7.95 1.24 -3.59
N GLU A 95 7.73 1.95 -2.49
CA GLU A 95 6.95 3.19 -2.44
C GLU A 95 7.62 4.31 -3.23
N ALA A 96 8.93 4.52 -3.05
CA ALA A 96 9.65 5.57 -3.76
C ALA A 96 9.66 5.32 -5.28
N TRP A 97 9.91 4.08 -5.72
CA TRP A 97 9.82 3.73 -7.13
C TRP A 97 8.40 3.87 -7.68
N ASN A 98 7.39 3.44 -6.92
CA ASN A 98 6.00 3.58 -7.31
C ASN A 98 5.60 5.06 -7.50
N TYR A 99 5.93 5.93 -6.54
CA TYR A 99 5.56 7.33 -6.60
C TYR A 99 6.37 8.13 -7.62
N ARG A 100 7.64 7.76 -7.87
CA ARG A 100 8.40 8.24 -9.04
C ARG A 100 7.69 7.88 -10.33
N GLY A 101 7.26 6.63 -10.47
CA GLY A 101 6.51 6.15 -11.63
C GLY A 101 5.21 6.93 -11.83
N TYR A 102 4.44 7.13 -10.76
CA TYR A 102 3.20 7.89 -10.75
C TYR A 102 3.40 9.32 -11.24
N ALA A 103 4.30 10.08 -10.60
CA ALA A 103 4.57 11.47 -10.97
C ALA A 103 5.11 11.58 -12.40
N THR A 104 6.03 10.68 -12.79
CA THR A 104 6.65 10.68 -14.13
C THR A 104 5.64 10.36 -15.24
N ARG A 105 4.76 9.38 -15.03
CA ARG A 105 3.67 9.06 -15.96
C ARG A 105 2.72 10.24 -16.11
N LYS A 106 2.34 10.90 -15.01
CA LYS A 106 1.44 12.06 -15.05
C LYS A 106 2.06 13.29 -15.72
N LEU A 107 3.39 13.38 -15.80
CA LEU A 107 4.11 14.34 -16.65
C LEU A 107 4.14 13.96 -18.15
N GLY A 108 3.43 12.90 -18.55
CA GLY A 108 3.37 12.43 -19.94
C GLY A 108 4.54 11.52 -20.34
N LYS A 109 5.50 11.26 -19.45
CA LYS A 109 6.63 10.37 -19.68
C LYS A 109 6.26 8.93 -19.34
N THR A 110 5.24 8.40 -20.01
CA THR A 110 4.60 7.12 -19.65
C THR A 110 5.58 5.95 -19.61
N ASP A 111 6.43 5.79 -20.63
CA ASP A 111 7.37 4.65 -20.71
C ASP A 111 8.43 4.69 -19.59
N GLU A 112 8.90 5.89 -19.22
CA GLU A 112 9.82 6.09 -18.08
C GLU A 112 9.13 5.77 -16.75
N GLY A 113 7.89 6.25 -16.57
CA GLY A 113 7.08 5.94 -15.39
C GLY A 113 6.87 4.43 -15.22
N MET A 114 6.61 3.72 -16.31
CA MET A 114 6.48 2.26 -16.32
C MET A 114 7.78 1.55 -15.92
N ALA A 115 8.95 2.05 -16.33
CA ALA A 115 10.23 1.50 -15.89
C ALA A 115 10.41 1.61 -14.38
N TYR A 116 9.95 2.70 -13.74
CA TYR A 116 9.95 2.83 -12.29
C TYR A 116 8.97 1.86 -11.62
N TYR A 117 7.78 1.66 -12.18
CA TYR A 117 6.85 0.64 -11.66
C TYR A 117 7.46 -0.76 -11.67
N GLN A 118 8.20 -1.12 -12.73
CA GLN A 118 8.90 -2.41 -12.77
C GLN A 118 9.94 -2.55 -11.67
N LYS A 119 10.66 -1.47 -11.32
CA LYS A 119 11.59 -1.48 -10.17
C LYS A 119 10.85 -1.69 -8.85
N SER A 120 9.71 -1.03 -8.64
CA SER A 120 8.88 -1.24 -7.46
C SER A 120 8.37 -2.69 -7.37
N ILE A 121 7.87 -3.25 -8.47
CA ILE A 121 7.40 -4.65 -8.53
C ILE A 121 8.53 -5.63 -8.25
N ALA A 122 9.75 -5.36 -8.72
CA ALA A 122 10.91 -6.19 -8.43
C ALA A 122 11.28 -6.21 -6.94
N LEU A 123 11.04 -5.12 -6.21
CA LEU A 123 11.24 -5.07 -4.76
C LEU A 123 10.10 -5.75 -3.99
N ASP A 124 8.86 -5.57 -4.43
CA ASP A 124 7.68 -6.20 -3.82
C ASP A 124 6.62 -6.56 -4.87
N PRO A 125 6.59 -7.84 -5.31
CA PRO A 125 5.60 -8.31 -6.26
C PRO A 125 4.15 -8.27 -5.75
N LYS A 126 3.94 -8.11 -4.43
CA LYS A 126 2.62 -8.08 -3.78
C LYS A 126 2.10 -6.66 -3.56
N TYR A 127 2.86 -5.63 -3.93
CA TYR A 127 2.40 -4.24 -3.78
C TYR A 127 1.32 -3.93 -4.83
N ALA A 128 0.04 -4.03 -4.43
CA ALA A 128 -1.08 -3.90 -5.35
C ALA A 128 -1.12 -2.52 -6.02
N LYS A 129 -0.81 -1.45 -5.28
CA LYS A 129 -0.86 -0.05 -5.74
C LYS A 129 0.00 0.22 -6.97
N VAL A 130 1.18 -0.40 -7.07
CA VAL A 130 2.01 -0.24 -8.28
C VAL A 130 1.41 -0.96 -9.49
N ARG A 131 0.67 -2.05 -9.28
CA ARG A 131 0.01 -2.79 -10.38
C ARG A 131 -1.17 -2.02 -10.93
N GLU A 132 -1.91 -1.33 -10.07
CA GLU A 132 -2.98 -0.40 -10.46
C GLU A 132 -2.41 0.66 -11.40
N TYR A 133 -1.37 1.39 -10.94
CA TYR A 133 -0.76 2.46 -11.74
C TYR A 133 -0.08 1.96 -13.02
N LEU A 134 0.50 0.76 -13.02
CA LEU A 134 1.01 0.13 -14.24
C LEU A 134 -0.14 -0.21 -15.20
N GLY A 135 -1.27 -0.70 -14.69
CA GLY A 135 -2.48 -0.94 -15.48
C GLY A 135 -3.01 0.34 -16.12
N GLU A 136 -3.07 1.44 -15.38
CA GLU A 136 -3.44 2.74 -15.93
C GLU A 136 -2.44 3.24 -16.99
N ALA A 137 -1.15 2.97 -16.82
CA ALA A 137 -0.14 3.29 -17.83
C ALA A 137 -0.40 2.52 -19.13
N TRP A 138 -0.79 1.24 -19.04
CA TRP A 138 -1.19 0.46 -20.21
C TRP A 138 -2.45 0.98 -20.89
N MET A 139 -3.40 1.53 -20.13
CA MET A 139 -4.56 2.23 -20.71
C MET A 139 -4.14 3.45 -21.53
N ILE A 140 -3.19 4.26 -21.04
CA ILE A 140 -2.62 5.40 -21.80
C ILE A 140 -1.95 4.90 -23.10
N LYS A 141 -1.31 3.73 -23.07
CA LYS A 141 -0.67 3.11 -24.24
C LYS A 141 -1.67 2.44 -25.21
N GLY A 142 -2.97 2.48 -24.93
CA GLY A 142 -3.98 1.81 -25.75
C GLY A 142 -3.93 0.28 -25.66
N ARG A 143 -3.45 -0.26 -24.53
CA ARG A 143 -3.26 -1.70 -24.27
C ARG A 143 -4.13 -2.18 -23.11
N PRO A 144 -5.46 -2.19 -23.26
CA PRO A 144 -6.38 -2.65 -22.21
C PRO A 144 -6.23 -4.14 -21.90
N ASP A 145 -5.67 -4.93 -22.81
CA ASP A 145 -5.29 -6.33 -22.59
C ASP A 145 -4.27 -6.45 -21.45
N LEU A 146 -3.19 -5.66 -21.48
CA LEU A 146 -2.15 -5.67 -20.46
C LEU A 146 -2.63 -5.02 -19.14
N ALA A 147 -3.55 -4.06 -19.21
CA ALA A 147 -4.21 -3.53 -18.02
C ALA A 147 -5.04 -4.61 -17.30
N LYS A 148 -5.79 -5.44 -18.04
CA LYS A 148 -6.57 -6.56 -17.49
C LYS A 148 -5.70 -7.66 -16.87
N GLU A 149 -4.48 -7.86 -17.38
CA GLU A 149 -3.51 -8.73 -16.71
C GLU A 149 -3.16 -8.20 -15.32
N GLN A 150 -2.88 -6.89 -15.19
CA GLN A 150 -2.62 -6.29 -13.87
C GLN A 150 -3.83 -6.38 -12.95
N LEU A 151 -5.04 -6.13 -13.46
CA LEU A 151 -6.29 -6.25 -12.71
C LEU A 151 -6.49 -7.67 -12.15
N THR A 152 -6.16 -8.69 -12.96
CA THR A 152 -6.20 -10.09 -12.54
C THR A 152 -5.25 -10.35 -11.38
N ILE A 153 -4.04 -9.78 -11.44
CA ILE A 153 -3.06 -9.93 -10.37
C ILE A 153 -3.53 -9.20 -9.09
N ILE A 154 -4.01 -7.97 -9.20
CA ILE A 154 -4.57 -7.21 -8.06
C ILE A 154 -5.69 -8.02 -7.39
N LYS A 155 -6.60 -8.58 -8.19
CA LYS A 155 -7.67 -9.45 -7.69
C LYS A 155 -7.14 -10.63 -6.87
N SER A 156 -6.04 -11.24 -7.30
CA SER A 156 -5.42 -12.34 -6.56
C SER A 156 -4.73 -11.90 -5.25
N LEU A 157 -4.34 -10.62 -5.16
CA LEU A 157 -3.64 -10.07 -4.00
C LEU A 157 -4.62 -9.61 -2.91
N CYS A 158 -5.71 -8.92 -3.29
CA CYS A 158 -6.62 -8.29 -2.34
C CYS A 158 -8.12 -8.47 -2.63
N GLY A 159 -8.49 -9.26 -3.65
CA GLY A 159 -9.88 -9.43 -4.04
C GLY A 159 -10.40 -8.28 -4.91
N VAL A 160 -11.73 -8.16 -5.01
CA VAL A 160 -12.38 -7.14 -5.86
C VAL A 160 -12.81 -5.90 -5.09
N ASP A 161 -12.73 -5.95 -3.75
CA ASP A 161 -13.22 -4.89 -2.88
C ASP A 161 -12.12 -3.89 -2.49
N CYS A 162 -10.84 -4.17 -2.77
CA CYS A 162 -9.74 -3.24 -2.54
C CYS A 162 -9.77 -2.05 -3.52
N GLU A 163 -9.28 -0.90 -3.06
CA GLU A 163 -9.17 0.36 -3.82
C GLU A 163 -8.52 0.11 -5.18
N GLU A 164 -7.35 -0.54 -5.20
CA GLU A 164 -6.58 -0.79 -6.42
C GLU A 164 -7.35 -1.57 -7.49
N TYR A 165 -8.21 -2.51 -7.09
CA TYR A 165 -9.02 -3.26 -8.05
C TYR A 165 -10.11 -2.36 -8.64
N ARG A 166 -10.81 -1.62 -7.78
CA ARG A 166 -11.92 -0.76 -8.20
C ARG A 166 -11.42 0.33 -9.14
N ASP A 167 -10.32 0.99 -8.79
CA ASP A 167 -9.75 2.11 -9.52
C ASP A 167 -9.29 1.69 -10.92
N LEU A 168 -8.50 0.61 -11.00
CA LEU A 168 -8.06 0.10 -12.31
C LEU A 168 -9.23 -0.45 -13.13
N ASN A 169 -10.20 -1.13 -12.51
CA ASN A 169 -11.38 -1.60 -13.22
C ASN A 169 -12.20 -0.43 -13.79
N ALA A 170 -12.38 0.65 -13.03
CA ALA A 170 -13.05 1.85 -13.47
C ALA A 170 -12.30 2.52 -14.64
N ALA A 171 -10.96 2.62 -14.55
CA ALA A 171 -10.13 3.12 -15.64
C ALA A 171 -10.26 2.27 -16.92
N ILE A 172 -10.27 0.94 -16.82
CA ILE A 172 -10.47 0.03 -17.95
C ILE A 172 -11.85 0.20 -18.59
N GLN A 173 -12.87 0.52 -17.78
CA GLN A 173 -14.23 0.78 -18.24
C GLN A 173 -14.43 2.18 -18.84
N GLY A 174 -13.40 3.03 -18.85
CA GLY A 174 -13.48 4.40 -19.37
C GLY A 174 -14.01 5.41 -18.36
N HIS A 175 -14.02 5.06 -17.07
CA HIS A 175 -14.42 5.92 -15.95
C HIS A 175 -13.27 6.08 -14.95
N PRO A 176 -12.07 6.55 -15.36
CA PRO A 176 -10.96 6.70 -14.42
C PRO A 176 -11.34 7.70 -13.31
N GLU A 177 -11.08 7.31 -12.05
CA GLU A 177 -11.20 8.25 -10.94
C GLU A 177 -10.14 9.36 -11.07
N ALA A 178 -10.54 10.59 -10.77
CA ALA A 178 -9.73 11.80 -10.99
C ALA A 178 -8.58 11.96 -9.97
#